data_AF-A0A7C5GYV2-F1
#
_entry.id   AF-A0A7C5GYV2-F1
#
_cell.length_a   1.000
_cell.length_b   1.000
_cell.length_c   1.000
_cell.angle_alpha   90.00
_cell.angle_beta   90.00
_cell.angle_gamma   90.00
#
_symmetry.space_group_name_H-M   'P 1'
#
loop_
_entity.id
_entity.type
_entity.pdbx_description
1 polymer ?
#
loop_
_entity_poly.entity_id
_entity_poly.type
_entity_poly.pdbx_seq_one_letter_code
_entity_poly.pdbx_strand_id
1 'polypeptide(L)'
;KKQFPMHAYKVMYALWGLGQMCLTKYIVVVDEDVNVHDTREVLFWIGANTDPARDCIITRGPADVLDHATTTLGVGSKLGIDATKKFPGEGITRPWPPVVRMSQEIKIRIDQLLRDLGLK
;
A
#
# COMPACT_ATOMS: atom_id res chain seq x y z
N LYS A 1 5.82 3.63 10.53
CA LYS A 1 6.85 2.57 10.33
C LYS A 1 6.33 1.23 10.85
N LYS A 2 6.47 0.14 10.07
CA LYS A 2 6.12 -1.22 10.51
C LYS A 2 7.04 -1.70 11.64
N GLN A 3 6.50 -2.45 12.60
CA GLN A 3 7.22 -2.83 13.82
C GLN A 3 7.04 -4.31 14.20
N PHE A 4 5.90 -4.92 13.84
CA PHE A 4 5.59 -6.31 14.17
C PHE A 4 4.67 -6.91 13.08
N PRO A 5 4.57 -8.26 13.00
CA PRO A 5 3.60 -8.92 12.13
C PRO A 5 2.17 -8.42 12.36
N MET A 6 1.38 -8.29 11.29
CA MET A 6 -0.02 -7.79 11.34
C MET A 6 -0.18 -6.32 11.76
N HIS A 7 0.91 -5.53 11.81
CA HIS A 7 0.81 -4.10 12.16
C HIS A 7 -0.06 -3.31 11.17
N ALA A 8 -0.07 -3.69 9.88
CA ALA A 8 -0.92 -3.06 8.88
C ALA A 8 -2.42 -3.18 9.23
N TYR A 9 -2.85 -4.35 9.70
CA TYR A 9 -4.23 -4.60 10.11
C TYR A 9 -4.63 -3.75 11.32
N LYS A 10 -3.72 -3.60 12.31
CA LYS A 10 -3.94 -2.69 13.44
C LYS A 10 -4.18 -1.25 12.96
N VAL A 11 -3.42 -0.77 11.98
CA VAL A 11 -3.60 0.56 11.40
C VAL A 11 -4.93 0.68 10.66
N MET A 12 -5.30 -0.32 9.85
CA MET A 12 -6.59 -0.35 9.14
C MET A 12 -7.77 -0.22 10.11
N TYR A 13 -7.81 -1.06 11.15
CA TYR A 13 -8.87 -1.02 12.16
C TYR A 13 -8.88 0.28 12.98
N ALA A 14 -7.70 0.83 13.29
CA ALA A 14 -7.62 2.13 13.94
C ALA A 14 -8.25 3.23 13.08
N LEU A 15 -7.89 3.31 11.79
CA LEU A 15 -8.44 4.31 10.87
C LEU A 15 -9.95 4.14 10.70
N TRP A 16 -10.45 2.92 10.53
CA TRP A 16 -11.89 2.69 10.46
C TRP A 16 -12.64 2.97 11.76
N GLY A 17 -11.95 2.97 12.90
CA GLY A 17 -12.50 3.37 14.20
C GLY A 17 -12.51 4.88 14.46
N LEU A 18 -11.91 5.70 13.59
CA LEU A 18 -11.71 7.13 13.85
C LEU A 18 -12.70 8.00 13.05
N GLY A 19 -13.66 8.63 13.74
CA GLY A 19 -14.45 9.76 13.23
C GLY A 19 -14.89 9.62 11.77
N GLN A 20 -14.51 10.58 10.93
CA GLN A 20 -14.83 10.57 9.49
C GLN A 20 -14.05 9.52 8.68
N MET A 21 -12.91 9.04 9.18
CA MET A 21 -12.15 7.97 8.52
C MET A 21 -12.91 6.64 8.52
N CYS A 22 -13.92 6.46 9.38
CA CYS A 22 -14.82 5.32 9.33
C CYS A 22 -15.54 5.18 7.98
N LEU A 23 -15.71 6.26 7.21
CA LEU A 23 -16.36 6.24 5.89
C LEU A 23 -15.43 5.75 4.77
N THR A 24 -14.11 5.65 5.03
CA THR A 24 -13.13 5.20 4.04
C THR A 24 -13.40 3.75 3.63
N LYS A 25 -13.63 3.52 2.32
CA LYS A 25 -13.92 2.20 1.75
C LYS A 25 -12.67 1.35 1.53
N TYR A 26 -11.58 1.99 1.10
CA TYR A 26 -10.34 1.34 0.69
C TYR A 26 -9.18 1.90 1.48
N ILE A 27 -8.42 1.04 2.15
CA ILE A 27 -7.17 1.41 2.82
C ILE A 27 -6.05 0.55 2.25
N VAL A 28 -5.02 1.19 1.70
CA VAL A 28 -3.77 0.54 1.32
C VAL A 28 -2.72 0.98 2.33
N VAL A 29 -2.06 0.01 2.98
CA VAL A 29 -0.97 0.27 3.92
C VAL A 29 0.35 -0.09 3.24
N VAL A 30 1.26 0.87 3.18
CA VAL A 30 2.60 0.75 2.61
C VAL A 30 3.68 1.02 3.65
N ASP A 31 4.93 0.68 3.34
CA ASP A 31 6.08 1.00 4.20
C ASP A 31 6.42 2.50 4.18
N GLU A 32 7.26 2.93 5.12
CA GLU A 32 7.59 4.34 5.35
C GLU A 32 8.36 5.01 4.21
N ASP A 33 9.03 4.22 3.37
CA ASP A 33 9.85 4.70 2.26
C ASP A 33 9.05 4.88 0.95
N VAL A 34 7.74 4.67 1.00
CA VAL A 34 6.83 4.78 -0.15
C VAL A 34 6.18 6.16 -0.18
N ASN A 35 6.25 6.86 -1.33
CA ASN A 35 5.50 8.10 -1.52
C ASN A 35 4.00 7.81 -1.78
N VAL A 36 3.17 8.04 -0.76
CA VAL A 36 1.71 7.85 -0.87
C VAL A 36 1.00 8.83 -1.82
N HIS A 37 1.68 9.91 -2.23
CA HIS A 37 1.15 10.86 -3.21
C HIS A 37 1.49 10.47 -4.66
N ASP A 38 2.33 9.46 -4.87
CA ASP A 38 2.58 8.87 -6.20
C ASP A 38 1.76 7.58 -6.36
N THR A 39 0.67 7.66 -7.10
CA THR A 39 -0.20 6.50 -7.34
C THR A 39 0.52 5.37 -8.09
N ARG A 40 1.49 5.69 -8.96
CA ARG A 40 2.28 4.67 -9.68
C ARG A 40 3.16 3.90 -8.72
N GLU A 41 3.74 4.59 -7.75
CA GLU A 41 4.54 3.96 -6.71
C GLU A 41 3.69 3.06 -5.81
N VAL A 42 2.54 3.56 -5.33
CA VAL A 42 1.62 2.75 -4.53
C VAL A 42 1.14 1.50 -5.30
N LEU A 43 0.79 1.65 -6.57
CA LEU A 43 0.39 0.52 -7.42
C LEU A 43 1.51 -0.50 -7.60
N PHE A 44 2.76 -0.05 -7.78
CA PHE A 44 3.91 -0.96 -7.82
C PHE A 44 4.01 -1.79 -6.54
N TRP A 45 3.85 -1.17 -5.37
CA TRP A 45 3.93 -1.88 -4.09
C TRP A 45 2.76 -2.82 -3.84
N ILE A 46 1.55 -2.46 -4.27
CA ILE A 46 0.43 -3.41 -4.27
C ILE A 46 0.79 -4.64 -5.12
N GLY A 47 1.27 -4.45 -6.34
CA GLY A 47 1.63 -5.57 -7.22
C GLY A 47 2.83 -6.39 -6.75
N ALA A 48 3.80 -5.77 -6.08
CA ALA A 48 5.04 -6.43 -5.66
C ALA A 48 4.94 -7.13 -4.30
N ASN A 49 4.16 -6.58 -3.36
CA ASN A 49 4.19 -7.01 -1.96
C ASN A 49 2.93 -7.78 -1.52
N THR A 50 1.93 -7.96 -2.39
CA THR A 50 0.67 -8.60 -2.01
C THR A 50 0.50 -10.00 -2.61
N ASP A 51 0.03 -10.92 -1.78
CA ASP A 51 -0.76 -12.09 -2.17
C ASP A 51 -2.22 -11.76 -1.81
N PRO A 52 -3.12 -11.58 -2.79
CA PRO A 52 -4.45 -11.03 -2.54
C PRO A 52 -5.27 -11.75 -1.47
N ALA A 53 -5.14 -13.08 -1.33
CA ALA A 53 -5.91 -13.82 -0.34
C ALA A 53 -5.32 -13.69 1.08
N ARG A 54 -3.99 -13.56 1.17
CA ARG A 54 -3.26 -13.47 2.45
C ARG A 54 -3.24 -12.05 3.00
N ASP A 55 -3.12 -11.06 2.12
CA ASP A 55 -2.76 -9.70 2.48
C ASP A 55 -3.93 -8.70 2.35
N CYS A 56 -5.12 -9.17 1.99
CA CYS A 56 -6.32 -8.36 1.95
C CYS A 56 -7.34 -8.80 2.99
N ILE A 57 -8.08 -7.83 3.51
CA ILE A 57 -9.26 -8.08 4.34
C ILE A 57 -10.48 -7.37 3.78
N ILE A 58 -11.57 -8.12 3.69
CA ILE A 58 -12.89 -7.57 3.45
C ILE A 58 -13.66 -7.62 4.76
N THR A 59 -14.14 -6.47 5.22
CA THR A 59 -14.99 -6.36 6.42
C THR A 59 -16.20 -5.47 6.14
N ARG A 60 -17.08 -5.29 7.12
CA ARG A 60 -18.26 -4.43 7.04
C ARG A 60 -18.13 -3.24 8.01
N GLY A 61 -18.78 -2.14 7.67
CA GLY A 61 -18.97 -1.03 8.60
C GLY A 61 -19.80 0.10 8.02
N PRO A 62 -19.83 1.26 8.72
CA PRO A 62 -20.57 2.44 8.26
C PRO A 62 -20.09 2.89 6.89
N ALA A 63 -21.01 3.32 6.05
CA ALA A 63 -20.70 3.96 4.79
C ALA A 63 -21.38 5.33 4.72
N ASP A 64 -20.92 6.16 3.80
CA ASP A 64 -21.58 7.45 3.56
C ASP A 64 -23.00 7.18 3.04
N VAL A 65 -23.98 7.91 3.56
CA VAL A 65 -25.39 7.81 3.13
C VAL A 65 -25.57 8.29 1.68
N LEU A 66 -24.62 9.06 1.15
CA LEU A 66 -24.59 9.52 -0.24
C LEU A 66 -23.83 8.55 -1.17
N ASP A 67 -23.22 7.48 -0.64
CA ASP A 67 -22.50 6.49 -1.44
C ASP A 67 -23.45 5.52 -2.15
N HIS A 68 -23.82 5.89 -3.38
CA HIS A 68 -24.67 5.12 -4.28
C HIS A 68 -24.11 3.73 -4.65
N ALA A 69 -22.83 3.45 -4.43
CA ALA A 69 -22.25 2.15 -4.73
C ALA A 69 -22.47 1.13 -3.60
N THR A 70 -23.06 1.54 -2.47
CA THR A 70 -23.43 0.63 -1.38
C THR A 70 -24.77 -0.05 -1.66
N THR A 71 -24.87 -1.33 -1.31
CA THR A 71 -26.13 -2.09 -1.46
C THR A 71 -27.20 -1.66 -0.47
N THR A 72 -26.80 -1.12 0.69
CA THR A 72 -27.69 -0.73 1.77
C THR A 72 -27.27 0.64 2.28
N LEU A 73 -28.23 1.56 2.40
CA LEU A 73 -27.99 2.93 2.81
C LEU A 73 -27.21 2.98 4.14
N GLY A 74 -26.07 3.68 4.14
CA GLY A 74 -25.23 3.84 5.32
C GLY A 74 -24.42 2.59 5.73
N VAL A 75 -24.48 1.50 4.97
CA VAL A 75 -23.79 0.23 5.28
C VAL A 75 -23.00 -0.25 4.07
N GLY A 76 -21.69 -0.43 4.25
CA GLY A 76 -20.80 -0.85 3.17
C GLY A 76 -19.76 -1.87 3.59
N SER A 77 -19.18 -2.53 2.59
CA SER A 77 -17.95 -3.29 2.75
C SER A 77 -16.73 -2.37 2.75
N LYS A 78 -15.68 -2.80 3.43
CA LYS A 78 -14.38 -2.12 3.49
C LYS A 78 -13.31 -3.10 3.08
N LEU A 79 -12.39 -2.64 2.24
CA LEU A 79 -11.24 -3.42 1.78
C LEU A 79 -9.97 -2.80 2.34
N GLY A 80 -9.23 -3.58 3.11
CA GLY A 80 -7.88 -3.27 3.56
C GLY A 80 -6.87 -4.09 2.76
N ILE A 81 -5.79 -3.47 2.31
CA ILE A 81 -4.69 -4.10 1.57
C ILE A 81 -3.39 -3.82 2.31
N ASP A 82 -2.73 -4.87 2.79
CA ASP A 82 -1.38 -4.81 3.35
C ASP A 82 -0.36 -4.93 2.22
N ALA A 83 0.10 -3.80 1.70
CA ALA A 83 1.18 -3.71 0.70
C ALA A 83 2.57 -3.50 1.34
N THR A 84 2.72 -3.77 2.64
CA THR A 84 4.02 -3.67 3.33
C THR A 84 4.91 -4.89 3.07
N LYS A 85 6.20 -4.75 3.30
CA LYS A 85 7.17 -5.85 3.39
C LYS A 85 6.71 -6.84 4.44
N LYS A 86 6.69 -8.13 4.07
CA LYS A 86 6.28 -9.17 5.00
C LYS A 86 7.42 -9.62 5.90
N PHE A 87 7.09 -9.81 7.18
CA PHE A 87 7.97 -10.29 8.23
C PHE A 87 7.82 -11.80 8.42
N PRO A 88 8.79 -12.47 9.06
CA PRO A 88 8.59 -13.81 9.58
C PRO A 88 7.32 -13.87 10.44
N GLY A 89 6.46 -14.85 10.18
CA GLY A 89 5.15 -14.99 10.84
C GLY A 89 3.95 -14.48 10.04
N GLU A 90 4.15 -13.78 8.93
CA GLU A 90 3.07 -13.31 8.03
C GLU A 90 2.84 -14.27 6.85
N GLY A 91 3.03 -15.58 7.05
CA GLY A 91 2.80 -16.60 6.03
C GLY A 91 3.86 -16.70 4.93
N ILE A 92 5.02 -16.06 5.10
CA ILE A 92 6.16 -16.16 4.19
C ILE A 92 7.18 -17.17 4.71
N THR A 93 7.53 -18.13 3.86
CA THR A 93 8.55 -19.16 4.14
C THR A 93 9.93 -18.84 3.56
N ARG A 94 10.03 -17.83 2.69
CA ARG A 94 11.26 -17.41 2.00
C ARG A 94 11.78 -16.06 2.50
N PRO A 95 13.08 -15.75 2.32
CA PRO A 95 13.57 -14.40 2.56
C PRO A 95 12.83 -13.37 1.71
N TRP A 96 12.48 -12.23 2.31
CA TRP A 96 11.88 -11.13 1.56
C TRP A 96 12.94 -10.44 0.68
N PRO A 97 12.69 -10.25 -0.62
CA PRO A 97 13.70 -9.71 -1.52
C PRO A 97 14.01 -8.23 -1.22
N PRO A 98 15.25 -7.77 -1.46
CA PRO A 98 15.57 -6.35 -1.42
C PRO A 98 14.98 -5.64 -2.64
N VAL A 99 14.77 -4.32 -2.51
CA VAL A 99 14.32 -3.47 -3.61
C VAL A 99 15.46 -3.25 -4.59
N VAL A 100 15.21 -3.44 -5.88
CA VAL A 100 16.20 -3.14 -6.91
C VAL A 100 16.41 -1.62 -6.98
N ARG A 101 17.65 -1.18 -6.79
CA ARG A 101 18.05 0.24 -6.87
C ARG A 101 19.25 0.37 -7.81
N MET A 102 19.21 1.35 -8.71
CA MET A 102 20.40 1.74 -9.49
C MET A 102 21.41 2.44 -8.58
N SER A 103 22.70 2.17 -8.76
CA SER A 103 23.77 2.87 -8.04
C SER A 103 23.81 4.34 -8.44
N GLN A 104 24.26 5.18 -7.49
CA GLN A 104 24.30 6.63 -7.71
C GLN A 104 25.28 7.02 -8.82
N GLU A 105 26.42 6.32 -8.91
CA GLU A 105 27.39 6.49 -9.99
C GLU A 105 26.76 6.28 -11.37
N ILE A 106 25.99 5.19 -11.53
CA ILE A 106 25.32 4.89 -12.81
C ILE A 106 24.25 5.92 -13.12
N LYS A 107 23.46 6.37 -12.14
CA LYS A 107 22.48 7.44 -12.34
C LYS A 107 23.15 8.71 -12.88
N ILE A 108 24.23 9.16 -12.23
CA ILE A 108 24.99 10.35 -12.65
C ILE A 108 25.53 10.18 -14.07
N ARG A 109 26.10 9.01 -14.37
CA ARG A 109 26.64 8.69 -15.70
C ARG A 109 25.57 8.74 -16.79
N ILE A 110 24.40 8.15 -16.55
CA ILE A 110 23.29 8.15 -17.51
C ILE A 110 22.70 9.55 -17.65
N ASP A 111 22.55 10.31 -16.56
CA ASP A 111 22.08 11.69 -16.61
C ASP A 111 22.99 12.59 -17.44
N GLN A 112 24.30 12.33 -17.43
CA GLN A 112 25.27 13.02 -18.28
C GLN A 112 25.15 12.59 -19.73
N LEU A 113 25.12 11.29 -20.00
CA LEU A 113 24.99 10.75 -21.36
C LEU A 113 23.71 11.26 -22.05
N LEU A 114 22.60 11.29 -21.32
CA LEU A 114 21.33 11.81 -21.81
C LEU A 114 21.42 13.30 -22.19
N ARG A 115 22.12 14.12 -21.38
CA ARG A 115 22.41 15.52 -21.72
C ARG A 115 23.24 15.64 -22.99
N ASP A 116 24.31 14.86 -23.10
CA ASP A 116 25.25 14.93 -24.22
C ASP A 116 24.57 14.50 -25.55
N LEU A 117 23.59 13.59 -25.46
CA LEU A 117 22.76 13.16 -26.59
C LEU A 117 21.61 14.12 -26.94
N GLY A 118 21.44 15.22 -26.19
CA GLY A 118 20.31 16.13 -26.37
C GLY A 118 18.95 15.53 -25.99
N LEU A 119 18.95 14.45 -25.20
CA LEU A 119 17.76 13.77 -24.71
C LEU A 119 17.52 14.19 -23.26
N LYS A 120 16.75 15.26 -23.03
CA LYS A 120 16.17 15.60 -21.73
C LYS A 120 14.81 16.24 -21.88
#